data_AF-A0A8H3L0D4-F1
#
_entry.id   AF-A0A8H3L0D4-F1
#
_cell.length_a   1.000
_cell.length_b   1.000
_cell.length_c   1.000
_cell.angle_alpha   90.00
_cell.angle_beta   90.00
_cell.angle_gamma   90.00
#
_symmetry.space_group_name_H-M   'P 1'
#
loop_
_entity.id
_entity.type
_entity.pdbx_description
1 polymer ?
#
loop_
_entity_poly.entity_id
_entity_poly.type
_entity_poly.pdbx_seq_one_letter_code
_entity_poly.pdbx_strand_id
1 'polypeptide(L)'
;MKENLHREVKWNTKRIPLNNQLNINITFELQKDVVTKMIIPVLFKILDTKAYLISENVLYEMIYQRHHHQKEDLLNKNKAEHERTKETRRKHTNSYRSELKKSELNPIVMKNVYHSSEESEVDPNVADVFKGLSGRAILSTNNR
;
A
#
# COMPACT_ATOMS: atom_id res chain seq x y z
N MET A 1 14.33 -0.61 13.51
CA MET A 1 14.53 0.86 13.37
C MET A 1 13.23 1.62 13.14
N LYS A 2 12.42 1.26 12.13
CA LYS A 2 11.18 1.99 11.77
C LYS A 2 10.15 2.11 12.90
N GLU A 3 10.00 1.07 13.73
CA GLU A 3 9.06 1.11 14.87
C GLU A 3 9.46 2.10 15.97
N ASN A 4 10.77 2.31 16.19
CA ASN A 4 11.24 3.22 17.23
C ASN A 4 10.93 4.66 16.84
N LEU A 5 11.15 5.00 15.57
CA LEU A 5 10.73 6.27 15.00
C LEU A 5 9.21 6.50 15.10
N HIS A 6 8.39 5.48 14.82
CA HIS A 6 6.93 5.56 15.01
C HIS A 6 6.56 5.86 16.48
N ARG A 7 7.24 5.24 17.44
CA ARG A 7 7.04 5.51 18.88
C ARG A 7 7.45 6.94 19.22
N GLU A 8 8.63 7.39 18.80
CA GLU A 8 9.15 8.72 19.07
C GLU A 8 8.24 9.82 18.48
N VAL A 9 7.85 9.72 17.21
CA VAL A 9 6.90 10.66 16.59
C VAL A 9 5.60 10.70 17.39
N LYS A 10 5.03 9.53 17.74
CA LYS A 10 3.79 9.45 18.52
C LYS A 10 3.88 10.15 19.87
N TRP A 11 5.00 10.01 20.58
CA TRP A 11 5.25 10.65 21.87
C TRP A 11 5.49 12.15 21.72
N ASN A 12 6.31 12.55 20.77
CA ASN A 12 6.68 13.96 20.57
C ASN A 12 5.49 14.81 20.08
N THR A 13 4.60 14.28 19.24
CA THR A 13 3.38 15.01 18.84
C THR A 13 2.47 15.34 20.04
N LYS A 14 2.50 14.55 21.12
CA LYS A 14 1.73 14.86 22.35
C LYS A 14 2.34 15.99 23.18
N ARG A 15 3.62 16.32 22.95
CA ARG A 15 4.36 17.35 23.68
C ARG A 15 4.33 18.72 22.99
N ILE A 16 3.79 18.78 21.77
CA ILE A 16 3.57 20.04 21.05
C ILE A 16 2.51 20.84 21.81
N PRO A 17 2.71 22.15 22.03
CA PRO A 17 1.75 22.98 22.73
C PRO A 17 0.38 22.96 22.02
N LEU A 18 -0.69 23.04 22.82
CA LEU A 18 -2.07 22.74 22.42
C LEU A 18 -2.56 23.58 21.23
N ASN A 19 -2.08 24.84 21.12
CA ASN A 19 -2.37 25.75 20.01
C ASN A 19 -1.81 25.28 18.65
N ASN A 20 -0.83 24.38 18.66
CA ASN A 20 -0.19 23.82 17.46
C ASN A 20 -0.50 22.32 17.30
N GLN A 21 -1.44 21.79 18.08
CA GLN A 21 -1.84 20.38 18.03
C GLN A 21 -2.93 20.14 16.98
N LEU A 22 -2.89 18.97 16.35
CA LEU A 22 -3.94 18.58 15.41
C LEU A 22 -5.27 18.31 16.11
N ASN A 23 -6.32 18.93 15.57
CA ASN A 23 -7.69 18.67 15.92
C ASN A 23 -8.19 17.42 15.17
N ILE A 24 -8.61 16.40 15.93
CA ILE A 24 -9.09 15.12 15.38
C ILE A 24 -10.46 15.27 14.71
N ASN A 25 -11.26 16.27 15.11
CA ASN A 25 -12.59 16.50 14.57
C ASN A 25 -12.55 17.19 13.19
N ILE A 26 -11.43 17.83 12.85
CA ILE A 26 -11.23 18.52 11.57
C ILE A 26 -10.48 17.58 10.62
N THR A 27 -10.72 17.70 9.31
CA THR A 27 -9.95 16.96 8.30
C THR A 27 -8.47 17.34 8.34
N PHE A 28 -7.62 16.40 7.94
CA PHE A 28 -6.17 16.60 8.00
C PHE A 28 -5.72 17.66 6.99
N GLU A 29 -6.37 17.68 5.84
CA GLU A 29 -6.12 18.55 4.70
C GLU A 29 -6.29 20.03 5.07
N LEU A 30 -7.31 20.35 5.87
CA LEU A 30 -7.55 21.72 6.37
C LEU A 30 -6.51 22.18 7.40
N GLN A 31 -5.75 21.24 7.97
CA GLN A 31 -4.71 21.51 8.95
C GLN A 31 -3.31 21.33 8.36
N LYS A 32 -3.20 21.12 7.04
CA LYS A 32 -1.94 20.85 6.34
C LYS A 32 -0.89 21.92 6.65
N ASP A 33 -1.28 23.17 6.68
CA ASP A 33 -0.38 24.30 6.96
C ASP A 33 0.21 24.24 8.38
N VAL A 34 -0.59 23.83 9.37
CA VAL A 34 -0.09 23.62 10.74
C VAL A 34 0.89 22.45 10.78
N VAL A 35 0.59 21.37 10.05
CA VAL A 35 1.49 20.21 9.95
C VAL A 35 2.84 20.60 9.36
N THR A 36 2.84 21.24 8.20
CA THR A 36 4.05 21.54 7.45
C THR A 36 4.85 22.68 8.06
N LYS A 37 4.20 23.75 8.55
CA LYS A 37 4.89 24.95 9.04
C LYS A 37 5.28 24.87 10.51
N MET A 38 4.58 24.07 11.31
CA MET A 38 4.80 24.02 12.76
C MET A 38 5.24 22.63 13.23
N ILE A 39 4.44 21.59 12.94
CA ILE A 39 4.66 20.26 13.52
C ILE A 39 5.92 19.59 12.96
N ILE A 40 6.07 19.54 11.63
CA ILE A 40 7.21 18.90 10.97
C ILE A 40 8.53 19.55 11.40
N PRO A 41 8.72 20.88 11.35
CA PRO A 41 9.95 21.52 11.79
C PRO A 41 10.29 21.25 13.26
N VAL A 42 9.29 21.20 14.14
CA VAL A 42 9.49 20.86 15.55
C VAL A 42 9.96 19.41 15.70
N LEU A 43 9.31 18.47 15.02
CA LEU A 43 9.72 17.06 15.06
C LEU A 43 11.12 16.85 14.47
N PHE A 44 11.45 17.54 13.37
CA PHE A 44 12.78 17.50 12.77
C PHE A 44 13.90 17.92 13.72
N LYS A 45 13.64 18.91 14.58
CA LYS A 45 14.61 19.37 15.59
C LYS A 45 14.78 18.38 16.74
N ILE A 46 13.73 17.63 17.07
CA ILE A 46 13.71 16.72 18.22
C ILE A 46 14.26 15.34 17.83
N LEU A 47 13.98 14.88 16.60
CA LEU A 47 14.40 13.59 16.10
C LEU A 47 15.87 13.63 15.65
N ASP A 48 16.58 12.54 15.89
CA ASP A 48 17.92 12.38 15.34
C ASP A 48 17.86 12.02 13.85
N THR A 49 17.92 13.05 13.01
CA THR A 49 17.90 12.94 11.56
C THR A 49 19.16 12.30 10.97
N LYS A 50 20.22 12.13 11.76
CA LYS A 50 21.42 11.39 11.35
C LYS A 50 21.24 9.89 11.62
N ALA A 51 20.60 9.54 12.74
CA ALA A 51 20.28 8.15 13.07
C ALA A 51 19.18 7.58 12.16
N TYR A 52 18.23 8.40 11.75
CA TYR A 52 17.16 8.01 10.84
C TYR A 52 17.22 8.92 9.60
N LEU A 53 17.45 8.35 8.42
CA LEU A 53 17.38 9.04 7.13
C LEU A 53 15.93 9.49 6.83
N ILE A 54 15.43 10.48 7.57
CA ILE A 54 14.05 10.97 7.55
C ILE A 54 13.97 12.21 6.68
N SER A 55 13.01 12.21 5.75
CA SER A 55 12.59 13.40 5.02
C SER A 55 11.28 13.97 5.58
N GLU A 56 10.98 15.23 5.25
CA GLU A 56 9.69 15.88 5.57
C GLU A 56 8.49 15.08 5.10
N ASN A 57 8.58 14.48 3.91
CA ASN A 57 7.51 13.66 3.38
C ASN A 57 7.23 12.41 4.24
N VAL A 58 8.29 11.78 4.77
CA VAL A 58 8.14 10.61 5.66
C VAL A 58 7.43 11.02 6.95
N LEU A 59 7.82 12.16 7.55
CA LEU A 59 7.15 12.65 8.74
C LEU A 59 5.70 13.06 8.47
N TYR A 60 5.44 13.72 7.35
CA TYR A 60 4.09 14.08 6.92
C TYR A 60 3.18 12.85 6.86
N GLU A 61 3.63 11.79 6.17
CA GLU A 61 2.90 10.54 6.03
C GLU A 61 2.65 9.88 7.40
N MET A 62 3.66 9.84 8.27
CA MET A 62 3.50 9.27 9.61
C MET A 62 2.47 10.03 10.46
N ILE A 63 2.46 11.36 10.37
CA ILE A 63 1.49 12.19 11.08
C ILE A 63 0.09 12.01 10.48
N TYR A 64 -0.03 11.94 9.15
CA TYR A 64 -1.28 11.66 8.44
C TYR A 64 -1.89 10.34 8.88
N GLN A 65 -1.13 9.25 8.80
CA GLN A 65 -1.59 7.91 9.18
C GLN A 65 -2.03 7.86 10.65
N ARG A 66 -1.29 8.55 11.53
CA ARG A 66 -1.66 8.66 12.94
C ARG A 66 -2.98 9.40 13.12
N HIS A 67 -3.19 10.53 12.44
CA HIS A 67 -4.44 11.31 12.52
C HIS A 67 -5.62 10.49 12.01
N HIS A 68 -5.45 9.83 10.85
CA HIS A 68 -6.46 8.94 10.28
C HIS A 68 -6.88 7.86 11.27
N HIS A 69 -5.92 7.15 11.86
CA HIS A 69 -6.19 6.11 12.85
C HIS A 69 -6.91 6.65 14.09
N GLN A 70 -6.51 7.82 14.61
CA GLN A 70 -7.20 8.45 15.75
C GLN A 70 -8.66 8.80 15.42
N LYS A 71 -8.92 9.25 14.20
CA LYS A 71 -10.27 9.58 13.73
C LYS A 71 -11.12 8.33 13.57
N GLU A 72 -10.58 7.26 12.99
CA GLU A 72 -11.26 5.96 12.92
C GLU A 72 -11.59 5.40 14.31
N ASP A 73 -10.65 5.46 15.25
CA ASP A 73 -10.87 5.03 16.64
C ASP A 73 -12.00 5.83 17.30
N LEU A 74 -12.03 7.15 17.08
CA LEU A 74 -13.10 8.02 17.59
C LEU A 74 -14.45 7.65 16.98
N LEU A 75 -14.50 7.45 15.66
CA LEU A 75 -15.71 7.01 14.97
C LEU A 75 -16.19 5.66 15.47
N ASN A 76 -15.28 4.69 15.65
CA ASN A 76 -15.61 3.36 16.15
C ASN A 76 -16.13 3.40 17.59
N LYS A 77 -15.59 4.29 18.44
CA LYS A 77 -16.11 4.52 19.80
C LYS A 77 -17.48 5.18 19.83
N ASN A 78 -17.84 5.94 18.79
CA ASN A 78 -19.13 6.61 18.69
C ASN A 78 -20.19 5.77 17.94
N LYS A 79 -19.80 4.67 17.26
CA LYS A 79 -20.74 3.75 16.60
C LYS A 79 -21.67 3.11 17.63
N ALA A 80 -22.94 2.97 17.27
CA ALA A 80 -23.91 2.20 18.03
C ALA A 80 -23.51 0.72 18.10
N GLU A 81 -23.87 0.04 19.19
CA GLU A 81 -23.47 -1.35 19.46
C GLU A 81 -23.93 -2.34 18.37
N HIS A 82 -25.15 -2.15 17.84
CA HIS A 82 -25.69 -2.99 16.79
C HIS A 82 -24.86 -2.89 15.49
N GLU A 83 -24.39 -1.69 15.13
CA GLU A 83 -23.50 -1.47 13.98
C GLU A 83 -22.15 -2.13 14.20
N ARG A 84 -21.57 -2.04 15.40
CA ARG A 84 -20.31 -2.73 15.74
C ARG A 84 -20.46 -4.25 15.59
N THR A 85 -21.55 -4.80 16.09
CA THR A 85 -21.84 -6.24 16.01
C THR A 85 -21.96 -6.72 14.57
N LYS A 86 -22.70 -5.96 13.74
CA LYS A 86 -22.87 -6.23 12.32
C LYS A 86 -21.54 -6.16 11.56
N GLU A 87 -20.70 -5.17 11.88
CA GLU A 87 -19.38 -5.02 11.28
C GLU A 87 -18.44 -6.16 11.66
N THR A 88 -18.40 -6.57 12.94
CA THR A 88 -17.60 -7.71 13.39
C THR A 88 -18.01 -9.00 12.68
N ARG A 89 -19.32 -9.25 12.53
CA ARG A 89 -19.83 -10.40 11.77
C ARG A 89 -19.38 -10.37 10.30
N ARG A 90 -19.50 -9.22 9.63
CA ARG A 90 -19.03 -9.04 8.25
C ARG A 90 -17.54 -9.29 8.12
N LYS A 91 -16.72 -8.75 9.03
CA LYS A 91 -15.25 -8.95 9.04
C LYS A 91 -14.89 -10.42 9.20
N HIS A 92 -15.56 -11.14 10.11
CA HIS A 92 -15.36 -12.58 10.29
C HIS A 92 -15.64 -13.36 9.00
N THR A 93 -16.81 -13.14 8.38
CA THR A 93 -17.17 -13.81 7.11
C THR A 93 -16.17 -13.50 5.99
N ASN A 94 -15.71 -12.25 5.89
CA ASN A 94 -14.72 -11.84 4.89
C ASN A 94 -13.35 -12.47 5.14
N SER A 95 -12.92 -12.59 6.40
CA SER A 95 -11.67 -13.27 6.75
C SER A 95 -11.69 -14.72 6.29
N TYR A 96 -12.74 -15.45 6.68
CA TYR A 96 -12.94 -16.85 6.30
C TYR A 96 -12.95 -17.03 4.77
N ARG A 97 -13.67 -16.16 4.05
CA ARG A 97 -13.68 -16.17 2.57
C ARG A 97 -12.31 -15.89 1.97
N SER A 98 -11.52 -15.00 2.57
CA SER A 98 -10.18 -14.69 2.10
C SER A 98 -9.20 -15.85 2.32
N GLU A 99 -9.36 -16.58 3.42
CA GLU A 99 -8.57 -17.78 3.73
C GLU A 99 -8.91 -18.93 2.77
N LEU A 100 -10.21 -19.15 2.51
CA LEU A 100 -10.65 -20.13 1.50
C LEU A 100 -10.02 -19.85 0.13
N LYS A 101 -10.11 -18.60 -0.35
CA LYS A 101 -9.49 -18.21 -1.63
C LYS A 101 -7.99 -18.46 -1.67
N LYS A 102 -7.26 -18.19 -0.58
CA LYS A 102 -5.83 -18.49 -0.48
C LYS A 102 -5.58 -19.99 -0.57
N SER A 103 -6.36 -20.79 0.15
CA SER A 103 -6.23 -22.25 0.16
C SER A 103 -6.57 -22.89 -1.19
N GLU A 104 -7.54 -22.36 -1.93
CA GLU A 104 -7.94 -22.82 -3.28
C GLU A 104 -6.91 -22.47 -4.35
N LEU A 105 -6.21 -21.34 -4.22
CA LEU A 105 -5.18 -20.92 -5.18
C LEU A 105 -3.85 -21.65 -4.99
N ASN A 106 -3.53 -22.08 -3.77
CA ASN A 106 -2.30 -22.82 -3.46
C ASN A 106 -2.08 -24.09 -4.33
N PRO A 107 -3.06 -25.00 -4.53
CA PRO A 107 -2.88 -26.18 -5.38
C PRO A 107 -2.74 -25.82 -6.87
N ILE A 108 -3.36 -24.73 -7.34
CA ILE A 108 -3.26 -24.28 -8.74
C ILE A 108 -1.86 -23.77 -9.04
N VAL A 109 -1.29 -22.97 -8.13
CA VAL A 109 0.10 -22.48 -8.26
C VAL A 109 1.09 -23.66 -8.22
N MET A 110 0.91 -24.62 -7.31
CA MET A 110 1.75 -25.83 -7.27
C MET A 110 1.65 -26.69 -8.53
N LYS A 111 0.44 -26.86 -9.09
CA LYS A 111 0.23 -27.62 -10.33
C LYS A 111 0.90 -26.96 -11.54
N ASN A 112 0.86 -25.63 -11.62
CA ASN A 112 1.53 -24.89 -12.69
C ASN A 112 3.06 -24.84 -12.52
N VAL A 113 3.57 -24.91 -11.29
CA VAL A 113 5.02 -25.05 -11.03
C VAL A 113 5.54 -26.44 -11.42
N TYR A 114 4.74 -27.49 -11.24
CA TYR A 114 5.12 -28.87 -11.58
C TYR A 114 5.08 -29.21 -13.08
N HIS A 115 4.34 -28.46 -13.89
CA HIS A 115 4.24 -28.72 -15.34
C HIS A 115 5.24 -27.90 -16.18
N SER A 116 6.25 -27.28 -15.56
CA SER A 116 7.19 -26.39 -16.23
C SER A 116 8.62 -26.93 -16.34
N SER A 117 8.80 -28.26 -16.26
CA SER A 117 10.08 -28.93 -16.53
C SER A 117 10.06 -29.57 -17.92
N GLU A 118 10.60 -28.82 -18.87
CA GLU A 118 11.57 -29.28 -19.89
C GLU A 118 11.50 -30.75 -20.32
N GLU A 119 10.62 -31.09 -21.28
CA GLU A 119 10.91 -32.14 -22.26
C GLU A 119 10.37 -31.69 -23.64
N SER A 120 11.09 -30.76 -24.26
CA SER A 120 11.04 -30.56 -25.70
C SER A 120 12.36 -31.09 -26.24
N GLU A 121 12.40 -32.39 -26.51
CA GLU A 121 13.46 -32.98 -27.35
C GLU A 121 13.46 -32.22 -28.68
N VAL A 122 14.53 -31.45 -28.91
CA VAL A 122 14.72 -30.72 -30.15
C VAL A 122 15.20 -31.74 -31.18
N ASP A 123 14.31 -32.18 -32.07
CA ASP A 123 14.70 -32.93 -33.27
C ASP A 123 15.48 -31.96 -34.19
N PRO A 124 16.78 -32.21 -34.47
CA PRO A 124 17.62 -31.27 -35.21
C PRO A 124 17.36 -31.22 -36.71
N ASN A 125 16.28 -31.81 -37.23
CA ASN A 125 16.12 -32.06 -38.66
C ASN A 125 15.12 -31.13 -39.40
N VAL A 126 15.19 -29.81 -39.15
CA VAL A 126 14.52 -28.81 -40.00
C VAL A 126 15.41 -27.59 -40.27
N ALA A 127 16.68 -27.84 -40.60
CA ALA A 127 17.44 -26.91 -41.44
C ALA A 127 16.98 -27.12 -42.89
N ASP A 128 16.79 -26.02 -43.62
CA ASP A 128 16.37 -25.95 -45.03
C ASP A 128 14.91 -26.25 -45.37
N VAL A 129 14.02 -25.29 -45.13
CA VAL A 129 13.02 -24.96 -46.17
C VAL A 129 12.68 -23.45 -46.16
N PHE A 130 12.80 -22.82 -47.34
CA PHE A 130 12.38 -21.45 -47.70
C PHE A 130 13.28 -20.26 -47.33
N LYS A 131 14.53 -20.29 -47.82
CA LYS A 131 15.11 -19.10 -48.46
C LYS A 131 14.46 -18.92 -49.84
N GLY A 132 13.59 -17.93 -49.97
CA GLY A 132 13.09 -17.50 -51.26
C GLY A 132 11.63 -17.08 -51.19
N LEU A 133 11.39 -15.79 -50.99
CA LEU A 133 10.65 -14.98 -51.97
C LEU A 133 10.86 -13.50 -51.61
N SER A 134 11.62 -12.88 -52.50
CA SER A 134 11.85 -11.46 -52.63
C SER A 134 10.53 -10.69 -52.83
N GLY A 135 10.39 -9.58 -52.10
CA GLY A 135 9.82 -8.33 -52.59
C GLY A 135 8.34 -8.28 -52.98
N ARG A 136 7.52 -7.65 -52.12
CA ARG A 136 6.57 -6.60 -52.54
C ARG A 136 5.95 -5.88 -51.34
N ALA A 137 6.26 -4.59 -51.21
CA ALA A 137 5.44 -3.64 -50.48
C ALA A 137 4.27 -3.21 -51.37
N ILE A 138 3.02 -3.23 -50.88
CA ILE A 138 1.94 -2.33 -51.30
C ILE A 138 1.03 -2.00 -50.09
N LEU A 139 0.63 -0.73 -50.08
CA LEU A 139 -0.11 0.09 -49.13
C LEU A 139 -1.50 -0.38 -48.64
N SER A 140 -1.84 0.12 -47.44
CA SER A 140 -3.07 0.87 -47.05
C SER A 140 -4.45 0.41 -47.54
N THR A 141 -5.39 0.19 -46.62
CA THR A 141 -6.45 1.17 -46.27
C THR A 141 -7.38 0.66 -45.16
N ASN A 142 -7.90 1.61 -44.39
CA ASN A 142 -8.82 1.49 -43.26
C ASN A 142 -10.22 0.97 -43.66
N ASN A 143 -10.88 0.26 -42.76
CA ASN A 143 -12.32 0.01 -42.68
C ASN A 143 -12.65 -0.24 -41.20
N ARG A 144 -13.73 0.21 -40.58
CA ARG A 144 -14.75 1.23 -40.82
C ARG A 144 -15.44 1.41 -39.46
#